data_AF-A0A957PX28-F1
#
_entry.id   AF-A0A957PX28-F1
#
_cell.length_a   1.000
_cell.length_b   1.000
_cell.length_c   1.000
_cell.angle_alpha   90.00
_cell.angle_beta   90.00
_cell.angle_gamma   90.00
#
_symmetry.space_group_name_H-M   'P 1'
#
loop_
_entity.id
_entity.type
_entity.pdbx_description
1 polymer ?
#
loop_
_entity_poly.entity_id
_entity_poly.type
_entity_poly.pdbx_seq_one_letter_code
_entity_poly.pdbx_strand_id
1 'polypeptide(L)' 'MSKIISSSAPSLGVTLNGAGATFRVWAPFAEKVYVKGDFNNWSKRNQLRKKDNGTWEGTIKNAKADDQY' A
#
# COMPACT_ATOMS: atom_id res chain seq x y z
N MET A 1 -9.22 -24.34 22.71
CA MET A 1 -9.70 -22.98 22.35
C MET A 1 -8.57 -22.24 21.68
N SER A 2 -8.68 -21.95 20.39
CA SER A 2 -7.64 -21.24 19.64
C SER A 2 -7.81 -19.73 19.87
N LYS A 3 -6.84 -19.11 20.55
CA LYS A 3 -6.82 -17.66 20.73
C LYS A 3 -6.37 -17.03 19.42
N ILE A 4 -7.27 -16.31 18.74
CA ILE A 4 -6.87 -15.49 17.60
C ILE A 4 -6.04 -14.33 18.16
N ILE A 5 -4.73 -14.42 17.97
CA ILE A 5 -3.81 -13.31 18.22
C ILE A 5 -3.96 -12.35 17.05
N SER A 6 -4.44 -11.13 17.34
CA SER A 6 -4.47 -10.04 16.36
C SER A 6 -3.06 -9.86 15.80
N SER A 7 -2.89 -10.00 14.48
CA SER A 7 -1.57 -9.84 13.88
C SER A 7 -1.18 -8.37 13.95
N SER A 8 0.00 -8.08 14.51
CA SER A 8 0.64 -6.76 14.39
C SER A 8 1.17 -6.48 12.98
N ALA A 9 1.04 -7.45 12.06
CA ALA A 9 1.40 -7.27 10.66
C ALA A 9 0.56 -6.13 10.07
N PRO A 10 1.19 -5.16 9.38
CA PRO A 10 0.45 -4.15 8.65
C PRO A 10 -0.52 -4.84 7.68
N SER A 11 -1.80 -4.45 7.70
CA SER A 11 -2.80 -5.01 6.79
C SER A 11 -2.38 -4.81 5.34
N LEU A 12 -2.43 -5.87 4.53
CA LEU A 12 -2.28 -5.73 3.08
C LEU A 12 -3.45 -4.94 2.48
N GLY A 13 -3.27 -4.44 1.27
CA GLY A 13 -4.25 -3.63 0.57
C GLY A 13 -4.09 -2.15 0.87
N VAL A 14 -5.23 -1.45 1.00
CA VAL A 14 -5.26 0.01 1.13
C VAL A 14 -5.94 0.40 2.43
N THR A 15 -5.38 1.37 3.13
CA THR A 15 -5.99 1.95 4.32
C THR A 15 -5.94 3.47 4.22
N LEU A 16 -7.10 4.12 4.27
CA LEU A 16 -7.19 5.57 4.40
C LEU A 16 -6.64 5.99 5.77
N ASN A 17 -5.86 7.05 5.77
CA ASN A 17 -5.38 7.72 6.97
C ASN A 17 -5.61 9.22 6.81
N GLY A 18 -5.58 9.98 7.90
CA GLY A 18 -5.79 11.44 7.84
C GLY A 18 -4.79 12.22 6.97
N ALA A 19 -3.79 11.53 6.38
CA ALA A 19 -2.80 12.09 5.47
C ALA A 19 -2.88 11.49 4.05
N GLY A 20 -3.94 10.74 3.68
CA GLY A 20 -4.13 10.12 2.36
C GLY A 20 -4.45 8.62 2.45
N ALA A 21 -3.79 7.79 1.65
CA ALA A 21 -3.93 6.33 1.72
C ALA A 21 -2.57 5.63 1.80
N THR A 22 -2.44 4.62 2.66
CA THR A 22 -1.27 3.72 2.66
C THR A 22 -1.59 2.47 1.87
N PHE A 23 -0.75 2.18 0.88
CA PHE A 23 -0.83 1.00 0.02
C PHE A 23 0.20 -0.03 0.45
N ARG A 24 -0.21 -1.30 0.55
CA ARG A 24 0.64 -2.43 0.91
C ARG A 24 0.36 -3.64 0.01
N VAL A 25 1.40 -4.21 -0.58
CA VAL A 25 1.28 -5.43 -1.39
C VAL A 25 2.44 -6.37 -1.12
N TRP A 26 2.17 -7.67 -1.04
CA TRP A 26 3.22 -8.70 -1.00
C TRP A 26 3.67 -8.98 -2.44
N ALA A 27 4.94 -8.71 -2.72
CA ALA A 27 5.54 -8.94 -4.03
C ALA A 27 7.06 -9.15 -3.87
N PRO A 28 7.50 -10.21 -3.19
CA PRO A 28 8.88 -10.35 -2.70
C PRO A 28 9.92 -10.34 -3.81
N PHE A 29 9.54 -10.83 -5.00
CA PHE A 29 10.41 -10.94 -6.17
C PHE A 29 10.28 -9.79 -7.17
N ALA A 30 9.38 -8.81 -6.93
CA ALA A 30 9.31 -7.63 -7.78
C ALA A 30 10.60 -6.81 -7.66
N GLU A 31 11.02 -6.19 -8.77
CA GLU A 31 12.14 -5.25 -8.77
C GLU A 31 11.71 -3.87 -8.30
N LYS A 32 10.50 -3.43 -8.70
CA LYS A 32 9.88 -2.16 -8.33
C LYS A 32 8.37 -2.33 -8.31
N VAL A 33 7.70 -1.62 -7.41
CA VAL A 33 6.24 -1.53 -7.36
C VAL A 33 5.84 -0.06 -7.42
N TYR A 34 4.85 0.25 -8.27
CA TYR A 34 4.27 1.58 -8.39
C TYR A 34 2.77 1.48 -8.21
N VAL A 35 2.17 2.48 -7.55
CA VAL A 35 0.72 2.64 -7.53
C VAL A 35 0.36 3.70 -8.57
N LYS A 36 -0.58 3.35 -9.44
CA LYS A 36 -1.18 4.25 -10.42
C LYS A 36 -2.61 4.50 -9.99
N GLY A 37 -3.18 5.64 -10.31
CA GLY A 37 -4.58 5.91 -10.02
C GLY A 37 -4.96 7.34 -10.31
N ASP A 38 -6.19 7.69 -9.98
CA ASP A 38 -6.74 9.01 -10.26
C ASP A 38 -5.92 10.12 -9.58
N PHE A 39 -5.46 9.89 -8.35
CA PHE A 39 -4.60 10.81 -7.58
C PHE A 39 -3.22 11.10 -8.21
N ASN A 40 -2.82 10.37 -9.25
CA ASN A 40 -1.56 10.62 -9.96
C ASN A 40 -1.69 10.58 -11.49
N ASN A 41 -2.90 10.70 -12.03
CA ASN A 41 -3.19 10.60 -13.47
C ASN A 41 -2.59 9.33 -14.08
N TRP A 42 -2.72 8.20 -13.38
CA TRP A 42 -2.26 6.88 -13.85
C TRP A 42 -0.75 6.79 -14.20
N SER A 43 0.05 7.69 -13.62
CA SER A 43 1.49 7.81 -13.88
C SER A 43 2.34 6.93 -12.95
N LYS A 44 3.60 6.66 -13.33
CA LYS A 44 4.57 5.90 -12.49
C LYS A 44 5.28 6.76 -11.44
N ARG A 45 4.64 7.82 -10.92
CA ARG A 45 5.28 8.75 -9.97
C ARG A 45 5.32 8.25 -8.53
N ASN A 46 4.45 7.31 -8.15
CA ASN A 46 4.35 6.81 -6.78
C ASN A 46 4.95 5.40 -6.66
N GLN A 47 6.28 5.32 -6.52
CA GLN A 47 6.97 4.06 -6.22
C GLN A 47 6.81 3.69 -4.74
N LEU A 48 6.53 2.42 -4.44
CA LEU A 48 6.50 1.89 -3.09
C LEU A 48 7.90 1.50 -2.59
N ARG A 49 8.10 1.50 -1.28
CA ARG A 49 9.32 1.08 -0.62
C ARG A 49 9.24 -0.42 -0.29
N LYS A 50 10.23 -1.20 -0.73
CA LYS A 50 10.38 -2.62 -0.35
C LYS A 50 10.71 -2.73 1.15
N LYS A 51 10.10 -3.70 1.82
CA LYS A 51 10.33 -4.08 3.21
C LYS A 51 11.02 -5.45 3.26
N ASP A 52 11.71 -5.74 4.36
CA ASP A 52 12.50 -6.96 4.52
C ASP A 52 11.65 -8.23 4.49
N ASN A 53 10.37 -8.12 4.83
CA ASN A 53 9.40 -9.22 4.79
C ASN A 53 8.78 -9.46 3.40
N GLY A 54 9.30 -8.84 2.34
CA GLY A 54 8.82 -8.99 0.97
C GLY A 54 7.57 -8.18 0.62
N THR A 55 7.08 -7.35 1.54
CA THR A 55 6.00 -6.40 1.23
C THR A 55 6.56 -5.09 0.68
N TRP A 56 5.70 -4.38 -0.04
CA TRP A 56 5.95 -3.03 -0.53
C TRP A 56 4.96 -2.09 0.12
N GLU A 57 5.42 -0.95 0.63
CA GLU A 57 4.58 0.00 1.37
C GLU A 57 4.86 1.46 0.95
N GLY A 58 3.82 2.28 0.93
CA GLY A 58 3.94 3.73 0.78
C GLY A 58 2.63 4.47 1.02
N THR A 59 2.73 5.68 1.57
CA THR A 59 1.58 6.59 1.75
C THR A 59 1.53 7.60 0.63
N ILE A 60 0.38 7.72 -0.03
CA ILE A 60 0.12 8.68 -1.11
C ILE A 60 -0.86 9.72 -0.59
N LYS A 61 -0.39 10.98 -0.50
CA LYS A 61 -1.13 12.03 0.21
C LYS A 61 -2.46 12.43 -0.42
N ASN A 62 -2.55 12.34 -1.74
CA ASN A 62 -3.70 12.81 -2.50
C ASN A 62 -4.72 11.70 -2.81
N ALA A 63 -4.44 10.47 -2.38
CA ALA A 63 -5.35 9.35 -2.55
C ALA A 63 -6.48 9.45 -1.52
N LYS A 64 -7.73 9.30 -1.97
CA LYS A 64 -8.95 9.38 -1.16
C LYS A 64 -9.88 8.19 -1.43
N ALA A 65 -10.97 8.11 -0.67
CA ALA A 65 -12.06 7.18 -0.95
C ALA A 65 -12.55 7.36 -2.40
N ASP A 66 -12.93 6.25 -3.02
CA ASP A 66 -13.44 6.15 -4.38
C ASP A 66 -12.45 6.44 -5.52
N ASP A 67 -11.19 6.78 -5.24
CA ASP A 67 -10.15 6.82 -6.28
C ASP A 67 -9.90 5.41 -6.85
N GLN A 68 -9.86 5.30 -8.18
CA GLN A 68 -9.43 4.08 -8.86
C GLN A 68 -7.90 3.97 -8.87
N TYR A 69 -7.38 2.74 -8.82
CA TYR A 69 -5.94 2.45 -8.81
C TYR A 69 -5.59 1.05 -9.37
#